data_AF-A0A7Y4YE02-F1
#
_entry.id   AF-A0A7Y4YE02-F1
#
_cell.length_a   1.000
_cell.length_b   1.000
_cell.length_c   1.000
_cell.angle_alpha   90.00
_cell.angle_beta   90.00
_cell.angle_gamma   90.00
#
_symmetry.space_group_name_H-M   'P 1'
#
loop_
_entity.id
_entity.type
_entity.pdbx_description
1 polymer ?
#
loop_
_entity_poly.entity_id
_entity_poly.type
_entity_poly.pdbx_seq_one_letter_code
_entity_poly.pdbx_strand_id
1 'polypeptide(L)'
;MLKIILPVFAGMFLVTSCNTSVPCANQYITPAFIGFKLSDLDSITVRRFKKDGAFLQLIDTATISLDTNFLKSTSTNDTTFVKLNSISGQEKYVFPDHDWQIYIPAKNMTFSISNIISPQTESSCFKCSCWNPINSFVQNSQTLIPQLRKIPSLGGDFYITYIRR
;
A
#
# COMPACT_ATOMS: atom_id res chain seq x y z
N MET A 1 0.42 54.46 -34.53
CA MET A 1 -0.10 53.07 -34.63
C MET A 1 0.82 52.02 -33.96
N LEU A 2 1.63 52.38 -32.94
CA LEU A 2 2.60 51.47 -32.30
C LEU A 2 2.34 51.30 -30.78
N LYS A 3 1.12 51.62 -30.29
CA LYS A 3 0.80 51.67 -28.85
C LYS A 3 -0.16 50.57 -28.37
N ILE A 4 -0.67 49.71 -29.27
CA ILE A 4 -1.71 48.71 -28.95
C ILE A 4 -1.16 47.26 -29.00
N ILE A 5 0.07 47.05 -29.50
CA ILE A 5 0.63 45.70 -29.70
C ILE A 5 1.28 45.14 -28.42
N LEU A 6 1.69 46.00 -27.47
CA LEU A 6 2.41 45.61 -26.25
C LEU A 6 1.59 44.83 -25.19
N PRO A 7 0.29 45.13 -24.92
CA PRO A 7 -0.45 44.41 -23.87
C PRO A 7 -0.93 43.01 -24.29
N VAL A 8 -0.99 42.70 -25.59
CA VAL A 8 -1.41 41.39 -26.09
C VAL A 8 -0.32 40.33 -25.88
N PHE A 9 0.95 40.71 -26.02
CA PHE A 9 2.08 39.79 -25.79
C PHE A 9 2.27 39.45 -24.30
N ALA A 10 1.96 40.37 -23.38
CA ALA A 10 2.07 40.11 -21.94
C ALA A 10 1.02 39.10 -21.43
N GLY A 11 -0.16 39.02 -22.07
CA GLY A 11 -1.21 38.06 -21.70
C GLY A 11 -0.92 36.61 -22.10
N MET A 12 -0.17 36.39 -23.19
CA MET A 12 0.14 35.04 -23.69
C MET A 12 1.21 34.30 -22.87
N PHE A 13 2.03 34.99 -22.07
CA PHE A 13 3.04 34.34 -21.22
C PHE A 13 2.47 33.76 -19.91
N LEU A 14 1.25 34.12 -19.51
CA LEU A 14 0.66 33.64 -18.26
C LEU A 14 -0.02 32.26 -18.39
N VAL A 15 -0.26 31.77 -19.60
CA VAL A 15 -0.94 30.48 -19.85
C VAL A 15 0.02 29.30 -20.07
N THR A 16 1.34 29.54 -20.18
CA THR A 16 2.33 28.47 -20.42
C THR A 16 3.04 27.97 -19.15
N SER A 17 2.73 28.53 -17.97
CA SER A 17 3.47 28.26 -16.73
C SER A 17 2.84 27.21 -15.79
N CYS A 18 1.68 26.65 -16.11
CA CYS A 18 1.10 25.58 -15.29
C CYS A 18 1.64 24.22 -15.72
N ASN A 19 2.85 23.86 -15.27
CA ASN A 19 3.23 22.46 -15.20
C ASN A 19 2.32 21.80 -14.16
N THR A 20 1.26 21.13 -14.62
CA THR A 20 0.35 20.40 -13.74
C THR A 20 1.09 19.18 -13.18
N SER A 21 1.71 19.33 -12.02
CA SER A 21 2.13 18.18 -11.23
C SER A 21 0.88 17.49 -10.67
N VAL A 22 0.88 16.16 -10.67
CA VAL A 22 -0.18 15.34 -10.08
C VAL A 22 0.38 14.59 -8.88
N PRO A 23 -0.36 14.52 -7.76
CA PRO A 23 0.09 13.77 -6.60
C PRO A 23 0.14 12.27 -6.92
N CYS A 24 1.22 11.61 -6.53
CA CYS A 24 1.36 10.16 -6.69
C CYS A 24 0.45 9.41 -5.72
N ALA A 25 -0.01 8.23 -6.14
CA ALA A 25 -0.87 7.37 -5.32
C ALA A 25 -0.04 6.63 -4.27
N ASN A 26 -0.63 6.31 -3.11
CA ASN A 26 0.06 5.50 -2.11
C ASN A 26 0.24 4.06 -2.59
N GLN A 27 1.42 3.48 -2.32
CA GLN A 27 1.55 2.02 -2.38
C GLN A 27 1.06 1.38 -1.09
N TYR A 28 0.79 0.08 -1.18
CA TYR A 28 0.43 -0.74 -0.03
C TYR A 28 1.49 -1.78 0.27
N ILE A 29 1.48 -2.24 1.52
CA ILE A 29 2.31 -3.35 1.98
C ILE A 29 1.59 -4.67 1.68
N THR A 30 2.31 -5.61 1.07
CA THR A 30 1.86 -6.98 0.86
C THR A 30 2.52 -7.90 1.90
N PRO A 31 1.77 -8.67 2.69
CA PRO A 31 2.34 -9.61 3.64
C PRO A 31 2.97 -10.82 2.94
N ALA A 32 4.16 -11.19 3.38
CA ALA A 32 4.87 -12.41 3.01
C ALA A 32 5.13 -13.26 4.26
N PHE A 33 4.55 -14.44 4.29
CA PHE A 33 4.55 -15.34 5.43
C PHE A 33 5.68 -16.38 5.31
N ILE A 34 6.76 -16.19 6.06
CA ILE A 34 7.92 -17.09 6.09
C ILE A 34 7.69 -18.23 7.11
N GLY A 35 7.89 -19.47 6.68
CA GLY A 35 7.69 -20.67 7.49
C GLY A 35 6.22 -21.10 7.60
N PHE A 36 5.32 -20.46 6.84
CA PHE A 36 3.91 -20.81 6.78
C PHE A 36 3.60 -21.69 5.58
N LYS A 37 2.87 -22.77 5.83
CA LYS A 37 2.21 -23.56 4.78
C LYS A 37 0.89 -22.89 4.40
N LEU A 38 0.36 -23.18 3.22
CA LEU A 38 -0.97 -22.69 2.82
C LEU A 38 -2.06 -23.14 3.81
N SER A 39 -1.96 -24.36 4.36
CA SER A 39 -2.86 -24.85 5.40
C SER A 39 -2.80 -24.07 6.72
N ASP A 40 -1.73 -23.29 6.94
CA ASP A 40 -1.60 -22.43 8.12
C ASP A 40 -2.28 -21.07 7.94
N LEU A 41 -2.76 -20.78 6.73
CA LEU A 41 -3.28 -19.47 6.31
C LEU A 41 -4.73 -19.57 5.81
N ASP A 42 -5.46 -20.62 6.19
CA ASP A 42 -6.87 -20.91 5.84
C ASP A 42 -7.75 -19.66 5.77
N SER A 43 -7.59 -18.79 6.75
CA SER A 43 -8.14 -17.45 6.77
C SER A 43 -7.14 -16.45 7.34
N ILE A 44 -7.25 -15.20 6.89
CA ILE A 44 -6.50 -14.07 7.43
C ILE A 44 -7.51 -12.98 7.76
N THR A 45 -7.45 -12.46 8.98
CA THR A 45 -8.26 -11.31 9.39
C THR A 45 -7.40 -10.06 9.40
N VAL A 46 -7.76 -9.08 8.57
CA VAL A 46 -7.13 -7.77 8.48
C VAL A 46 -8.02 -6.77 9.22
N ARG A 47 -7.47 -6.11 10.22
CA ARG A 47 -8.14 -5.08 11.03
C ARG A 47 -7.50 -3.74 10.76
N ARG A 48 -8.32 -2.74 10.46
CA ARG A 48 -7.90 -1.36 10.21
C ARG A 48 -8.22 -0.52 11.43
N PHE A 49 -7.23 0.22 11.93
CA PHE A 49 -7.34 1.11 13.06
C PHE A 49 -7.02 2.55 12.65
N LYS A 50 -7.50 3.50 13.46
CA LYS A 50 -7.07 4.88 13.32
C LYS A 50 -5.56 4.98 13.50
N LYS A 51 -4.89 5.66 12.58
CA LYS A 51 -3.45 5.95 12.62
C LYS A 51 -3.05 6.64 13.92
N ASP A 52 -1.89 6.26 14.45
CA ASP A 52 -1.29 6.79 15.69
C ASP A 52 -2.18 6.58 16.93
N GLY A 53 -3.18 5.71 16.83
CA GLY A 53 -4.18 5.46 17.87
C GLY A 53 -3.84 4.30 18.79
N ALA A 54 -2.61 3.76 18.72
CA ALA A 54 -2.15 2.59 19.48
C ALA A 54 -3.11 1.38 19.40
N PHE A 55 -3.76 1.19 18.25
CA PHE A 55 -4.76 0.14 18.00
C PHE A 55 -6.00 0.19 18.92
N LEU A 56 -6.35 1.36 19.49
CA LEU A 56 -7.52 1.49 20.36
C LEU A 56 -8.83 1.70 19.58
N GLN A 57 -8.78 2.40 18.45
CA GLN A 57 -9.96 2.73 17.65
C GLN A 57 -10.02 1.90 16.38
N LEU A 58 -10.78 0.80 16.43
CA LEU A 58 -11.07 -0.04 15.28
C LEU A 58 -11.99 0.71 14.30
N ILE A 59 -11.59 0.77 13.03
CA ILE A 59 -12.37 1.37 11.94
C ILE A 59 -13.09 0.29 11.15
N ASP A 60 -12.38 -0.78 10.80
CA ASP A 60 -12.92 -1.83 9.93
C ASP A 60 -12.22 -3.17 10.19
N THR A 61 -12.88 -4.27 9.83
CA THR A 61 -12.34 -5.63 9.88
C THR A 61 -12.78 -6.40 8.65
N ALA A 62 -11.85 -7.16 8.07
CA ALA A 62 -12.15 -8.09 7.00
C ALA A 62 -11.50 -9.42 7.28
N THR A 63 -12.25 -10.51 7.10
CA THR A 63 -11.70 -11.85 7.10
C THR A 63 -11.71 -12.36 5.67
N ILE A 64 -10.56 -12.85 5.22
CA ILE A 64 -10.36 -13.35 3.86
C ILE A 64 -9.98 -14.82 3.98
N SER A 65 -10.77 -15.69 3.36
CA SER A 65 -10.48 -17.13 3.27
C SER A 65 -9.69 -17.43 2.00
N LEU A 66 -8.65 -18.26 2.10
CA LEU A 66 -7.76 -18.63 0.98
C LEU A 66 -8.49 -19.39 -0.13
N ASP A 67 -9.61 -20.01 0.22
CA ASP A 67 -10.46 -20.84 -0.64
C ASP A 67 -11.21 -20.00 -1.69
N THR A 68 -11.14 -18.68 -1.55
CA THR A 68 -11.83 -17.74 -2.41
C THR A 68 -10.89 -17.16 -3.47
N ASN A 69 -11.42 -16.83 -4.65
CA ASN A 69 -10.70 -16.13 -5.72
C ASN A 69 -10.11 -14.76 -5.29
N PHE A 70 -10.42 -14.31 -4.07
CA PHE A 70 -9.97 -13.04 -3.50
C PHE A 70 -8.54 -13.10 -2.97
N LEU A 71 -8.00 -14.28 -2.70
CA LEU A 71 -6.61 -14.47 -2.31
C LEU A 71 -5.81 -15.08 -3.45
N LYS A 72 -4.92 -14.29 -4.05
CA LYS A 72 -3.84 -14.85 -4.87
C LYS A 72 -2.65 -15.10 -3.96
N SER A 73 -2.33 -16.37 -3.74
CA SER A 73 -1.14 -16.79 -3.02
C SER A 73 -0.14 -17.45 -3.94
N THR A 74 1.14 -17.19 -3.73
CA THR A 74 2.22 -17.93 -4.36
C THR A 74 3.27 -18.24 -3.30
N SER A 75 3.82 -19.45 -3.31
CA SER A 75 4.87 -19.84 -2.38
C SER A 75 6.17 -20.04 -3.15
N THR A 76 7.24 -19.41 -2.68
CA THR A 76 8.60 -19.67 -3.18
C THR A 76 9.46 -20.05 -1.98
N ASN A 77 10.06 -21.24 -2.02
CA ASN A 77 10.81 -21.82 -0.90
C ASN A 77 9.94 -21.92 0.36
N ASP A 78 10.35 -21.24 1.43
CA ASP A 78 9.68 -21.20 2.74
C ASP A 78 8.73 -19.99 2.88
N THR A 79 8.58 -19.17 1.84
CA THR A 79 7.83 -17.91 1.93
C THR A 79 6.55 -17.98 1.08
N THR A 80 5.42 -17.73 1.72
CA THR A 80 4.11 -17.63 1.07
C THR A 80 3.69 -16.16 0.96
N PHE A 81 3.59 -15.65 -0.26
CA PHE A 81 3.10 -14.30 -0.54
C PHE A 81 1.60 -14.32 -0.69
N VAL A 82 0.94 -13.33 -0.10
CA VAL A 82 -0.51 -13.23 -0.09
C VAL A 82 -0.92 -11.85 -0.59
N LYS A 83 -1.55 -11.80 -1.75
CA LYS A 83 -2.18 -10.58 -2.25
C LYS A 83 -3.56 -10.42 -1.64
N LEU A 84 -3.70 -9.45 -0.75
CA LEU A 84 -4.99 -9.04 -0.20
C LEU A 84 -5.73 -8.27 -1.30
N ASN A 85 -6.74 -8.83 -1.97
CA ASN A 85 -7.55 -8.05 -2.92
C ASN A 85 -8.65 -7.26 -2.22
N SER A 86 -9.18 -6.24 -2.90
CA SER A 86 -10.42 -5.58 -2.47
C SER A 86 -11.60 -6.56 -2.59
N ILE A 87 -12.32 -6.77 -1.49
CA ILE A 87 -13.62 -7.44 -1.48
C ILE A 87 -14.68 -6.35 -1.45
N SER A 88 -15.58 -6.36 -2.44
CA SER A 88 -16.75 -5.47 -2.49
C SER A 88 -16.43 -3.97 -2.44
N GLY A 89 -15.34 -3.54 -3.09
CA GLY A 89 -14.97 -2.13 -3.20
C GLY A 89 -14.38 -1.51 -1.93
N GLN A 90 -14.22 -2.29 -0.86
CA GLN A 90 -13.48 -1.86 0.32
C GLN A 90 -11.99 -2.15 0.12
N GLU A 91 -11.15 -1.14 0.23
CA GLU A 91 -9.70 -1.29 0.18
C GLU A 91 -9.23 -2.09 1.40
N LYS A 92 -8.79 -3.33 1.18
CA LYS A 92 -8.24 -4.23 2.23
C LYS A 92 -6.71 -4.32 2.18
N TYR A 93 -6.10 -3.42 1.42
CA TYR A 93 -4.66 -3.26 1.32
C TYR A 93 -4.13 -2.50 2.53
N VAL A 94 -2.91 -2.84 2.95
CA VAL A 94 -2.24 -2.19 4.10
C VAL A 94 -1.63 -0.86 3.62
N PHE A 95 -2.45 0.19 3.62
CA PHE A 95 -2.06 1.55 3.19
C PHE A 95 -1.48 2.41 4.33
N PRO A 96 -0.69 3.46 4.01
CA PRO A 96 0.02 4.27 5.01
C PRO A 96 -0.85 5.19 5.89
N ASP A 97 -2.12 5.35 5.55
CA ASP A 97 -3.09 6.25 6.19
C ASP A 97 -3.74 5.65 7.46
N HIS A 98 -3.45 4.39 7.77
CA HIS A 98 -4.02 3.66 8.90
C HIS A 98 -2.98 2.79 9.60
N ASP A 99 -3.30 2.40 10.84
CA ASP A 99 -2.62 1.32 11.53
C ASP A 99 -3.36 0.00 11.26
N TRP A 100 -2.65 -1.11 11.21
CA TRP A 100 -3.19 -2.39 10.77
C TRP A 100 -2.82 -3.53 11.71
N GLN A 101 -3.73 -4.46 11.90
CA GLN A 101 -3.40 -5.78 12.45
C GLN A 101 -3.74 -6.87 11.45
N ILE A 102 -2.82 -7.81 11.30
CA ILE A 102 -3.02 -9.03 10.53
C ILE A 102 -3.07 -10.19 11.53
N TYR A 103 -4.25 -10.79 11.67
CA TYR A 103 -4.51 -11.93 12.53
C TYR A 103 -4.62 -13.21 11.70
N ILE A 104 -3.89 -14.25 12.10
CA ILE A 104 -3.90 -15.59 11.50
C ILE A 104 -4.56 -16.55 12.51
N PRO A 105 -5.85 -16.89 12.34
CA PRO A 105 -6.60 -17.69 13.31
C PRO A 105 -5.99 -19.08 13.55
N ALA A 106 -5.58 -19.80 12.50
CA ALA A 106 -5.01 -21.14 12.61
C ALA A 106 -3.72 -21.21 13.45
N LYS A 107 -3.04 -20.07 13.67
CA LYS A 107 -1.85 -19.97 14.54
C LYS A 107 -2.08 -19.16 15.80
N ASN A 108 -3.26 -18.55 15.94
CA ASN A 108 -3.55 -17.56 16.97
C ASN A 108 -2.46 -16.46 17.06
N MET A 109 -1.99 -15.98 15.91
CA MET A 109 -0.92 -14.98 15.82
C MET A 109 -1.48 -13.66 15.30
N THR A 110 -1.07 -12.56 15.94
CA THR A 110 -1.39 -11.20 15.50
C THR A 110 -0.11 -10.44 15.19
N PHE A 111 -0.06 -9.80 14.03
CA PHE A 111 1.01 -8.90 13.63
C PHE A 111 0.47 -7.48 13.58
N SER A 112 1.08 -6.59 14.33
CA SER A 112 0.73 -5.17 14.36
C SER A 112 1.64 -4.38 13.44
N ILE A 113 1.06 -3.62 12.51
CA ILE A 113 1.76 -2.77 11.55
C ILE A 113 1.30 -1.33 11.79
N SER A 114 2.23 -0.42 12.02
CA SER A 114 1.97 0.99 12.33
C SER A 114 3.07 1.88 11.77
N ASN A 115 2.94 3.20 11.92
CA ASN A 115 3.96 4.18 11.56
C ASN A 115 4.53 3.97 10.15
N ILE A 116 3.65 3.68 9.18
CA ILE A 116 4.05 3.49 7.78
C ILE A 116 4.46 4.85 7.22
N ILE A 117 5.75 5.00 6.88
CA ILE A 117 6.34 6.21 6.34
C ILE A 117 6.32 6.12 4.81
N SER A 118 5.42 6.88 4.20
CA SER A 118 5.31 7.01 2.74
C SER A 118 5.20 8.48 2.37
N PRO A 119 6.32 9.15 2.04
CA PRO A 119 6.31 10.57 1.73
C PRO A 119 5.52 10.81 0.44
N GLN A 120 4.62 11.80 0.49
CA GLN A 120 3.86 12.23 -0.67
C GLN A 120 4.80 12.87 -1.69
N THR A 121 4.77 12.35 -2.91
CA THR A 121 5.52 12.89 -4.05
C THR A 121 4.55 13.33 -5.14
N GLU A 122 5.06 14.12 -6.07
CA GLU A 122 4.30 14.58 -7.23
C GLU A 122 5.07 14.23 -8.51
N SER A 123 4.33 13.99 -9.59
CA SER A 123 4.89 13.76 -10.92
C SER A 123 4.44 14.86 -11.87
N SER A 124 5.38 15.39 -12.65
CA SER A 124 5.10 16.42 -13.67
C SER A 124 4.38 15.88 -14.91
N CYS A 125 4.09 14.58 -14.96
CA CYS A 125 3.45 13.95 -16.10
C CYS A 125 1.93 13.85 -15.90
N PHE A 126 1.20 14.61 -16.72
CA PHE A 126 -0.25 14.49 -16.84
C PHE A 126 -0.60 13.10 -17.42
N LYS A 127 -1.15 12.20 -16.57
CA LYS A 127 -1.53 10.79 -16.84
C LYS A 127 -0.45 9.71 -16.69
N CYS A 128 0.70 10.00 -16.07
CA CYS A 128 1.59 8.91 -15.67
C CYS A 128 1.08 8.24 -14.39
N SER A 129 1.17 6.91 -14.34
CA SER A 129 1.06 6.19 -13.07
C SER A 129 2.33 6.45 -12.26
N CYS A 130 2.18 7.09 -11.11
CA CYS A 130 3.26 7.22 -10.14
C CYS A 130 2.78 6.83 -8.75
N TRP A 131 3.72 6.34 -7.94
CA TRP A 131 3.42 5.75 -6.65
C TRP A 131 4.39 6.26 -5.59
N ASN A 132 3.87 6.61 -4.41
CA ASN A 132 4.69 7.00 -3.26
C ASN A 132 5.45 5.77 -2.74
N PRO A 133 6.77 5.88 -2.52
CA PRO A 133 7.52 4.79 -1.93
C PRO A 133 7.11 4.57 -0.47
N ILE A 134 7.23 3.34 0.02
CA ILE A 134 7.18 3.05 1.45
C ILE A 134 8.61 2.97 1.93
N ASN A 135 9.04 3.93 2.75
CA ASN A 135 10.42 4.01 3.22
C ASN A 135 10.65 3.13 4.45
N SER A 136 9.67 3.07 5.35
CA SER A 136 9.73 2.27 6.56
C SER A 136 8.35 2.05 7.17
N PHE A 137 8.24 1.11 8.10
CA PHE A 137 7.07 0.90 8.95
C PHE A 137 7.49 0.19 10.25
N VAL A 138 6.63 0.19 11.26
CA VAL A 138 6.83 -0.55 12.50
C VAL A 138 5.98 -1.81 12.48
N GLN A 139 6.63 -2.98 12.60
CA GLN A 139 5.97 -4.27 12.79
C GLN A 139 6.31 -4.85 14.16
N ASN A 140 5.31 -5.15 14.98
CA ASN A 140 5.49 -5.70 16.33
C ASN A 140 6.56 -4.91 17.13
N SER A 141 6.44 -3.58 17.11
CA SER A 141 7.37 -2.63 17.77
C SER A 141 8.79 -2.56 17.19
N GLN A 142 9.07 -3.19 16.04
CA GLN A 142 10.35 -3.10 15.34
C GLN A 142 10.21 -2.30 14.06
N THR A 143 11.11 -1.34 13.83
CA THR A 143 11.16 -0.60 12.55
C THR A 143 11.77 -1.49 11.48
N LEU A 144 11.06 -1.64 10.37
CA LEU A 144 11.47 -2.43 9.20
C LEU A 144 11.55 -1.53 7.96
N ILE A 145 12.49 -1.87 7.07
CA ILE A 145 12.62 -1.26 5.75
C ILE A 145 12.04 -2.26 4.73
N PRO A 146 10.91 -1.94 4.06
CA PRO A 146 10.30 -2.85 3.11
C PRO A 146 11.22 -3.07 1.91
N GLN A 147 11.13 -4.26 1.34
CA GLN A 147 11.83 -4.59 0.09
C GLN A 147 10.81 -4.54 -1.05
N LEU A 148 11.12 -3.78 -2.11
CA LEU A 148 10.36 -3.83 -3.35
C LEU A 148 10.70 -5.12 -4.08
N ARG A 149 9.69 -5.93 -4.38
CA ARG A 149 9.84 -7.24 -5.00
C ARG A 149 8.86 -7.39 -6.15
N LYS A 150 9.37 -7.88 -7.27
CA LYS A 150 8.54 -8.28 -8.41
C LYS A 150 8.01 -9.69 -8.18
N ILE A 151 6.68 -9.83 -8.14
CA ILE A 151 6.04 -11.14 -8.02
C ILE A 151 5.16 -11.34 -9.27
N PRO A 152 5.70 -11.95 -10.35
CA PRO A 152 5.00 -12.08 -11.62
C PRO A 152 3.62 -12.75 -11.50
N SER A 153 3.49 -13.79 -10.66
CA SER A 153 2.24 -14.51 -10.42
C SER A 153 1.14 -13.66 -9.77
N LEU A 154 1.51 -12.55 -9.12
CA LEU A 154 0.58 -11.58 -8.52
C LEU A 154 0.34 -10.35 -9.41
N GLY A 155 1.03 -10.28 -10.56
CA GLY A 155 0.81 -9.29 -11.62
C GLY A 155 1.40 -7.91 -11.34
N GLY A 156 2.53 -7.80 -10.63
CA GLY A 156 3.15 -6.50 -10.38
C GLY A 156 4.38 -6.51 -9.47
N ASP A 157 4.79 -5.29 -9.11
CA ASP A 157 5.81 -5.00 -8.09
C ASP A 157 5.10 -4.63 -6.79
N PHE A 158 5.60 -5.14 -5.66
CA PHE A 158 4.98 -4.99 -4.35
C PHE A 158 6.02 -4.63 -3.31
N TYR A 159 5.70 -3.70 -2.41
CA TYR A 159 6.42 -3.59 -1.15
C TYR A 159 6.00 -4.74 -0.24
N ILE A 160 6.98 -5.46 0.29
CA ILE A 160 6.73 -6.66 1.07
C ILE A 160 7.09 -6.42 2.53
N THR A 161 6.20 -6.86 3.42
CA THR A 161 6.55 -7.11 4.82
C THR A 161 6.69 -8.60 5.08
N TYR A 162 7.72 -8.99 5.81
CA TYR A 162 7.96 -10.38 6.18
C TYR A 162 7.36 -10.68 7.54
N ILE A 163 6.41 -11.60 7.55
CA ILE A 163 5.74 -12.16 8.71
C ILE A 163 6.36 -13.53 8.96
N ARG A 164 7.06 -13.68 10.09
CA ARG A 164 7.74 -14.93 10.46
C ARG A 164 6.93 -15.65 11.54
N ARG A 165 6.91 -16.98 11.46
CA ARG A 165 6.35 -17.85 12.51
C ARG A 165 7.13 -17.69 13.81
#